data_AF-A0A8T2M5H1-F1
#
_entry.id   AF-A0A8T2M5H1-F1
#
_cell.length_a   1.000
_cell.length_b   1.000
_cell.length_c   1.000
_cell.angle_alpha   90.00
_cell.angle_beta   90.00
_cell.angle_gamma   90.00
#
_symmetry.space_group_name_H-M   'P 1'
#
loop_
_entity.id
_entity.type
_entity.pdbx_description
1 polymer ?
#
loop_
_entity_poly.entity_id
_entity_poly.type
_entity_poly.pdbx_seq_one_letter_code
_entity_poly.pdbx_strand_id
1 'polypeptide(L)'
;VNIYVDAVINHMCGSGGGAGTHSSCGTYFNANTKEFPSIPFTGWDFNDAKCNTGSGEIENYHDINQVRNCRLVGLLDLALEKDYVRGKVADYMNALIDMGVAGFRVDACKHMWPGDLSAVYGRLNNLNTKWFSSGSRPFIFQEVIDLGGEPITAAEYTGLGRVTEFKYGAKLGTVMRKWNGEKLSYLKNWGEGWGMMASDKALVFVDNHDNQRGHGAGGASIVTFWDARLYKMAVALMLAHPYGVTRVMSSFRWDRNIVNGQDQNDWMGPPSYGDGTTKPVPINADSTCGDGWVCEHRWRQIRNMVIFRNVVGGAVFANWWDNGSNQIAFGRGNRGFIVINNDDWTLDATLATGLPGGTYCDVISGQKEGGRCTGKQVTVGSDGKAYFKISNSEEDPFFAIHADSKL
;
A
#
# COMPACT_ATOMS: atom_id res chain seq x y z
N VAL A 1 -0.14 6.16 17.49
CA VAL A 1 -0.10 6.30 16.02
C VAL A 1 1.34 6.61 15.67
N ASN A 2 1.91 5.87 14.73
CA ASN A 2 3.31 6.02 14.34
C ASN A 2 3.41 6.76 13.00
N ILE A 3 4.52 7.44 12.76
CA ILE A 3 4.84 8.08 11.48
C ILE A 3 5.89 7.24 10.76
N TYR A 4 5.67 6.99 9.47
CA TYR A 4 6.65 6.38 8.58
C TYR A 4 6.93 7.37 7.45
N VAL A 5 8.18 7.75 7.28
CA VAL A 5 8.56 8.74 6.27
C VAL A 5 8.79 8.06 4.93
N ASP A 6 8.41 8.74 3.86
CA ASP A 6 8.80 8.36 2.51
C ASP A 6 10.20 8.89 2.19
N ALA A 7 11.20 8.01 2.15
CA ALA A 7 12.59 8.35 1.99
C ALA A 7 13.01 8.19 0.52
N VAL A 8 13.07 9.32 -0.19
CA VAL A 8 13.59 9.41 -1.56
C VAL A 8 15.11 9.56 -1.48
N ILE A 9 15.82 8.43 -1.60
CA ILE A 9 17.28 8.36 -1.40
C ILE A 9 18.05 7.77 -2.59
N ASN A 10 17.35 7.34 -3.64
CA ASN A 10 17.99 6.88 -4.87
C ASN A 10 18.54 8.05 -5.69
N HIS A 11 17.78 9.13 -5.78
CA HIS A 11 17.99 10.19 -6.75
C HIS A 11 17.72 11.58 -6.16
N MET A 12 18.18 12.60 -6.88
CA MET A 12 17.79 14.01 -6.69
C MET A 12 16.73 14.40 -7.74
N CYS A 13 16.62 15.68 -8.10
CA CYS A 13 15.66 16.10 -9.13
C CYS A 13 16.03 15.60 -10.54
N GLY A 14 15.12 15.80 -11.49
CA GLY A 14 15.38 15.54 -12.91
C GLY A 14 16.57 16.34 -13.43
N SER A 15 17.41 15.71 -14.26
CA SER A 15 18.57 16.32 -14.91
C SER A 15 18.23 17.55 -15.76
N GLY A 16 17.01 17.61 -16.30
CA GLY A 16 16.46 18.79 -16.98
C GLY A 16 15.83 19.85 -16.06
N GLY A 17 15.99 19.74 -14.75
CA GLY A 17 15.35 20.61 -13.74
C GLY A 17 15.86 22.05 -13.71
N GLY A 18 16.91 22.37 -14.47
CA GLY A 18 17.50 23.70 -14.55
C GLY A 18 18.28 24.10 -13.29
N ALA A 19 18.46 25.40 -13.11
CA ALA A 19 19.15 25.97 -11.96
C ALA A 19 18.34 27.10 -11.35
N GLY A 20 18.37 27.23 -10.02
CA GLY A 20 17.65 28.27 -9.32
C GLY A 20 17.18 27.85 -7.94
N THR A 21 16.19 28.59 -7.44
CA THR A 21 15.61 28.43 -6.10
C THR A 21 14.13 28.01 -6.16
N HIS A 22 13.69 27.44 -7.28
CA HIS A 22 12.35 26.86 -7.46
C HIS A 22 12.22 25.52 -6.74
N SER A 23 12.50 25.54 -5.44
CA SER A 23 12.41 24.43 -4.51
C SER A 23 11.47 24.80 -3.37
N SER A 24 10.93 23.80 -2.67
CA SER A 24 9.93 24.00 -1.62
C SER A 24 10.39 24.85 -0.44
N CYS A 25 11.70 24.97 -0.23
CA CYS A 25 12.31 25.78 0.84
C CYS A 25 13.18 26.93 0.30
N GLY A 26 13.07 27.25 -1.00
CA GLY A 26 13.87 28.31 -1.63
C GLY A 26 15.38 28.03 -1.69
N THR A 27 15.81 26.81 -1.39
CA THR A 27 17.22 26.39 -1.49
C THR A 27 17.67 26.37 -2.94
N TYR A 28 18.85 26.91 -3.20
CA TYR A 28 19.45 26.86 -4.53
C TYR A 28 19.89 25.45 -4.90
N PHE A 29 19.71 25.09 -6.16
CA PHE A 29 20.33 23.94 -6.81
C PHE A 29 20.62 24.23 -8.28
N ASN A 30 21.48 23.42 -8.90
CA ASN A 30 21.73 23.42 -10.33
C ASN A 30 21.81 21.98 -10.85
N ALA A 31 20.74 21.50 -11.46
CA ALA A 31 20.68 20.14 -12.01
C ALA A 31 21.63 19.95 -13.21
N ASN A 32 21.87 21.01 -13.98
CA ASN A 32 22.73 20.96 -15.17
C ASN A 32 24.20 20.70 -14.79
N THR A 33 24.66 21.27 -13.68
CA THR A 33 26.02 21.08 -13.13
C THR A 33 26.06 20.07 -11.97
N LYS A 34 24.90 19.53 -11.57
CA LYS A 34 24.70 18.60 -10.44
C LYS A 34 25.19 19.18 -9.11
N GLU A 35 24.88 20.45 -8.87
CA GLU A 35 25.23 21.15 -7.65
C GLU A 35 24.02 21.28 -6.72
N PHE A 36 24.13 20.66 -5.54
CA PHE A 36 23.14 20.72 -4.48
C PHE A 36 23.81 21.22 -3.19
N PRO A 37 24.12 22.53 -3.09
CA PRO A 37 24.99 23.07 -2.04
C PRO A 37 24.43 22.99 -0.62
N SER A 38 23.13 22.77 -0.44
CA SER A 38 22.52 22.55 0.88
C SER A 38 22.87 21.18 1.49
N ILE A 39 23.19 20.17 0.66
CA ILE A 39 23.66 18.83 1.08
C ILE A 39 25.19 18.68 0.96
N PRO A 40 25.85 19.76 0.54
CA PRO A 40 26.78 19.85 -0.60
C PRO A 40 27.03 18.57 -1.42
N PHE A 41 26.11 18.18 -2.31
CA PHE A 41 26.44 17.25 -3.40
C PHE A 41 26.96 18.00 -4.63
N THR A 42 27.89 17.36 -5.33
CA THR A 42 28.48 17.84 -6.59
C THR A 42 28.35 16.75 -7.65
N GLY A 43 28.79 17.03 -8.89
CA GLY A 43 28.84 16.02 -9.95
C GLY A 43 29.60 14.74 -9.61
N TRP A 44 30.50 14.74 -8.61
CA TRP A 44 31.19 13.54 -8.13
C TRP A 44 30.29 12.56 -7.38
N ASP A 45 29.11 13.00 -6.94
CA ASP A 45 28.22 12.25 -6.06
C ASP A 45 27.07 11.56 -6.83
N PHE A 46 27.16 11.57 -8.16
CA PHE A 46 26.19 10.98 -9.08
C PHE A 46 26.82 9.91 -9.98
N ASN A 47 26.00 8.98 -10.47
CA ASN A 47 26.44 7.82 -11.25
C ASN A 47 26.70 8.13 -12.74
N ASP A 48 26.87 9.39 -13.14
CA ASP A 48 27.10 9.77 -14.54
C ASP A 48 28.24 9.01 -15.22
N ALA A 49 29.34 8.77 -14.51
CA ALA A 49 30.50 8.04 -15.03
C ALA A 49 30.36 6.51 -14.92
N LYS A 50 29.37 6.03 -14.17
CA LYS A 50 29.12 4.61 -13.89
C LYS A 50 28.04 4.03 -14.80
N CYS A 51 27.08 4.85 -15.21
CA CYS A 51 26.09 4.50 -16.20
C CYS A 51 26.75 4.28 -17.57
N ASN A 52 26.46 3.15 -18.21
CA ASN A 52 27.05 2.77 -19.50
C ASN A 52 26.08 2.91 -20.68
N THR A 53 24.86 3.41 -20.47
CA THR A 53 23.89 3.61 -21.54
C THR A 53 24.21 4.89 -22.32
N GLY A 54 23.84 4.93 -23.61
CA GLY A 54 24.15 6.08 -24.46
C GLY A 54 23.39 7.34 -24.07
N SER A 55 22.19 7.19 -23.50
CA SER A 55 21.39 8.31 -23.01
C SER A 55 21.72 8.75 -21.57
N GLY A 56 22.36 7.89 -20.78
CA GLY A 56 22.47 8.04 -19.33
C GLY A 56 21.23 7.58 -18.56
N GLU A 57 20.20 7.10 -19.26
CA GLU A 57 18.92 6.63 -18.70
C GLU A 57 18.89 5.10 -18.58
N ILE A 58 17.94 4.60 -17.79
CA ILE A 58 17.53 3.20 -17.84
C ILE A 58 16.77 2.95 -19.15
N GLU A 59 17.32 2.11 -20.01
CA GLU A 59 16.77 1.77 -21.33
C GLU A 59 16.22 0.34 -21.39
N ASN A 60 16.73 -0.55 -20.54
CA ASN A 60 16.40 -1.97 -20.52
C ASN A 60 16.43 -2.55 -19.10
N TYR A 61 15.25 -2.96 -18.60
CA TYR A 61 15.09 -3.55 -17.27
C TYR A 61 15.69 -4.97 -17.13
N HIS A 62 16.11 -5.61 -18.23
CA HIS A 62 16.84 -6.88 -18.19
C HIS A 62 18.34 -6.75 -17.93
N ASP A 63 18.87 -5.53 -17.89
CA ASP A 63 20.25 -5.27 -17.50
C ASP A 63 20.28 -4.62 -16.11
N ILE A 64 20.62 -5.43 -15.11
CA ILE A 64 20.66 -5.03 -13.71
C ILE A 64 21.59 -3.81 -13.49
N ASN A 65 22.67 -3.70 -14.26
CA ASN A 65 23.64 -2.63 -14.05
C ASN A 65 23.07 -1.28 -14.43
N GLN A 66 22.34 -1.16 -15.55
CA GLN A 66 21.71 0.11 -15.87
C GLN A 66 20.54 0.42 -14.94
N VAL A 67 19.75 -0.59 -14.53
CA VAL A 67 18.62 -0.35 -13.61
C VAL A 67 19.07 0.28 -12.28
N ARG A 68 20.30 -0.01 -11.83
CA ARG A 68 20.85 0.46 -10.55
C ARG A 68 21.91 1.56 -10.64
N ASN A 69 22.35 1.92 -11.84
CA ASN A 69 23.42 2.92 -12.00
C ASN A 69 23.07 4.02 -13.01
N CYS A 70 21.94 3.92 -13.71
CA CYS A 70 21.50 4.92 -14.68
C CYS A 70 20.25 5.64 -14.19
N ARG A 71 19.96 6.79 -14.79
CA ARG A 71 18.86 7.65 -14.36
C ARG A 71 17.51 6.99 -14.62
N LEU A 72 16.67 6.98 -13.58
CA LEU A 72 15.27 6.62 -13.70
C LEU A 72 14.49 7.83 -14.24
N VAL A 73 14.00 7.78 -15.48
CA VAL A 73 13.21 8.85 -16.12
C VAL A 73 13.82 10.25 -15.98
N GLY A 74 15.14 10.35 -16.12
CA GLY A 74 15.89 11.58 -16.07
C GLY A 74 16.35 12.00 -14.67
N LEU A 75 15.96 11.29 -13.61
CA LEU A 75 16.30 11.63 -12.22
C LEU A 75 17.79 11.42 -11.95
N LEU A 76 18.45 12.43 -11.41
CA LEU A 76 19.89 12.40 -11.14
C LEU A 76 20.22 11.32 -10.08
N ASP A 77 20.85 10.25 -10.54
CA ASP A 77 21.08 9.02 -9.78
C ASP A 77 22.30 9.13 -8.86
N LEU A 78 22.11 8.94 -7.55
CA LEU A 78 23.16 9.12 -6.55
C LEU A 78 24.15 7.95 -6.56
N ALA A 79 25.44 8.25 -6.41
CA ALA A 79 26.51 7.26 -6.28
C ALA A 79 26.55 6.65 -4.87
N LEU A 80 25.53 5.85 -4.53
CA LEU A 80 25.32 5.26 -3.21
C LEU A 80 26.41 4.29 -2.77
N GLU A 81 27.34 3.87 -3.64
CA GLU A 81 28.53 3.14 -3.22
C GLU A 81 29.50 4.00 -2.39
N LYS A 82 29.45 5.34 -2.55
CA LYS A 82 30.39 6.27 -1.92
C LYS A 82 30.02 6.48 -0.46
N ASP A 83 31.02 6.35 0.41
CA ASP A 83 30.86 6.56 1.86
C ASP A 83 30.25 7.93 2.19
N TYR A 84 30.70 8.98 1.48
CA TYR A 84 30.17 10.34 1.63
C TYR A 84 28.67 10.42 1.37
N VAL A 85 28.19 9.84 0.26
CA VAL A 85 26.77 9.85 -0.11
C VAL A 85 25.95 9.06 0.90
N ARG A 86 26.40 7.86 1.29
CA ARG A 86 25.76 7.05 2.34
C ARG A 86 25.68 7.79 3.68
N GLY A 87 26.74 8.51 4.05
CA GLY A 87 26.79 9.36 5.23
C GLY A 87 25.70 10.43 5.21
N LYS A 88 25.61 11.20 4.12
CA LYS A 88 24.57 12.24 3.97
C LYS A 88 23.15 11.69 4.01
N VAL A 89 22.91 10.55 3.37
CA VAL A 89 21.60 9.87 3.41
C VAL A 89 21.28 9.39 4.83
N ALA A 90 22.24 8.77 5.51
CA ALA A 90 22.05 8.29 6.88
C ALA A 90 21.83 9.45 7.87
N ASP A 91 22.54 10.57 7.72
CA ASP A 91 22.36 11.77 8.54
C ASP A 91 20.92 12.31 8.43
N TYR A 92 20.39 12.39 7.21
CA TYR A 92 18.99 12.76 6.96
C TYR A 92 18.00 11.81 7.65
N MET A 93 18.17 10.51 7.45
CA MET A 93 17.28 9.50 8.04
C MET A 93 17.39 9.47 9.58
N ASN A 94 18.60 9.64 10.13
CA ASN A 94 18.81 9.71 11.58
C ASN A 94 18.20 10.94 12.20
N ALA A 95 18.28 12.11 11.55
CA ALA A 95 17.57 13.30 12.00
C ALA A 95 16.06 13.05 12.16
N LEU A 96 15.46 12.30 11.23
CA LEU A 96 14.04 11.93 11.32
C LEU A 96 13.76 10.90 12.43
N ILE A 97 14.63 9.91 12.60
CA ILE A 97 14.54 8.94 13.72
C ILE A 97 14.58 9.68 15.06
N ASP A 98 15.49 10.63 15.21
CA ASP A 98 15.66 11.43 16.41
C ASP A 98 14.43 12.31 16.68
N MET A 99 13.75 12.79 15.62
CA MET A 99 12.45 13.48 15.73
C MET A 99 11.29 12.56 16.18
N GLY A 100 11.43 11.23 16.05
CA GLY A 100 10.47 10.25 16.55
C GLY A 100 9.71 9.44 15.48
N VAL A 101 10.16 9.43 14.22
CA VAL A 101 9.55 8.55 13.20
C VAL A 101 9.82 7.09 13.55
N ALA A 102 8.88 6.20 13.21
CA ALA A 102 8.98 4.78 13.52
C ALA A 102 9.65 3.94 12.42
N GLY A 103 9.89 4.54 11.26
CA GLY A 103 10.46 3.83 10.11
C GLY A 103 10.28 4.57 8.78
N PHE A 104 10.55 3.86 7.69
CA PHE A 104 10.66 4.42 6.36
C PHE A 104 10.03 3.52 5.29
N ARG A 105 9.26 4.12 4.37
CA ARG A 105 9.20 3.64 2.98
C ARG A 105 10.52 4.08 2.36
N VAL A 106 11.24 3.17 1.74
CA VAL A 106 12.42 3.54 0.96
C VAL A 106 12.02 3.45 -0.51
N ASP A 107 11.96 4.61 -1.15
CA ASP A 107 11.52 4.81 -2.53
C ASP A 107 12.49 4.18 -3.52
N ALA A 108 11.99 3.70 -4.66
CA ALA A 108 12.82 3.25 -5.78
C ALA A 108 13.91 2.22 -5.42
N CYS A 109 13.71 1.37 -4.39
CA CYS A 109 14.72 0.41 -3.96
C CYS A 109 15.17 -0.56 -5.05
N LYS A 110 14.35 -0.87 -6.06
CA LYS A 110 14.78 -1.65 -7.22
C LYS A 110 16.05 -1.06 -7.87
N HIS A 111 16.16 0.27 -7.87
CA HIS A 111 17.21 1.06 -8.51
C HIS A 111 18.44 1.27 -7.61
N MET A 112 18.46 0.68 -6.41
CA MET A 112 19.60 0.76 -5.51
C MET A 112 20.16 -0.65 -5.28
N TRP A 113 21.48 -0.78 -5.15
CA TRP A 113 22.07 -2.08 -4.81
C TRP A 113 21.70 -2.48 -3.38
N PRO A 114 21.32 -3.74 -3.11
CA PRO A 114 21.06 -4.23 -1.75
C PRO A 114 22.25 -4.01 -0.82
N GLY A 115 23.48 -4.12 -1.33
CA GLY A 115 24.71 -3.83 -0.58
C GLY A 115 24.82 -2.37 -0.13
N ASP A 116 24.44 -1.43 -0.99
CA ASP A 116 24.44 0.01 -0.67
C ASP A 116 23.37 0.34 0.37
N LEU A 117 22.17 -0.22 0.20
CA LEU A 117 21.07 -0.09 1.17
C LEU A 117 21.46 -0.68 2.53
N SER A 118 22.07 -1.85 2.56
CA SER A 118 22.60 -2.48 3.78
C SER A 118 23.60 -1.55 4.50
N ALA A 119 24.50 -0.92 3.75
CA ALA A 119 25.48 0.02 4.29
C ALA A 119 24.84 1.31 4.85
N VAL A 120 23.77 1.81 4.23
CA VAL A 120 22.97 2.94 4.75
C VAL A 120 22.22 2.52 6.02
N TYR A 121 21.47 1.41 5.97
CA TYR A 121 20.66 0.94 7.11
C TYR A 121 21.51 0.57 8.33
N GLY A 122 22.74 0.08 8.12
CA GLY A 122 23.70 -0.19 9.18
C GLY A 122 24.16 1.06 9.95
N ARG A 123 23.95 2.26 9.39
CA ARG A 123 24.25 3.55 10.05
C ARG A 123 23.07 4.16 10.78
N LEU A 124 21.88 3.58 10.65
CA LEU A 124 20.69 4.15 11.26
C LEU A 124 20.68 3.93 12.77
N ASN A 125 20.25 4.95 13.51
CA ASN A 125 20.02 4.91 14.94
C ASN A 125 18.90 3.92 15.27
N ASN A 126 18.86 3.50 16.54
CA ASN A 126 17.64 2.93 17.10
C ASN A 126 16.61 4.05 17.30
N LEU A 127 15.33 3.67 17.35
CA LEU A 127 14.23 4.60 17.54
C LEU A 127 14.32 5.36 18.86
N ASN A 128 13.82 6.60 18.85
CA ASN A 128 13.87 7.50 20.00
C ASN A 128 13.18 6.89 21.25
N THR A 129 13.95 6.76 22.33
CA THR A 129 13.52 6.07 23.56
C THR A 129 12.47 6.82 24.37
N LYS A 130 12.13 8.06 23.99
CA LYS A 130 10.98 8.79 24.55
C LYS A 130 9.66 8.09 24.24
N TRP A 131 9.56 7.42 23.08
CA TRP A 131 8.33 6.79 22.62
C TRP A 131 8.45 5.29 22.35
N PHE A 132 9.68 4.79 22.14
CA PHE A 132 9.94 3.40 21.79
C PHE A 132 10.83 2.71 22.84
N SER A 133 10.70 1.39 22.96
CA SER A 133 11.57 0.60 23.83
C SER A 133 13.03 0.68 23.36
N SER A 134 13.98 0.70 24.30
CA SER A 134 15.41 0.66 23.99
C SER A 134 15.76 -0.48 23.04
N GLY A 135 16.60 -0.20 22.03
CA GLY A 135 17.00 -1.18 21.01
C GLY A 135 16.01 -1.36 19.87
N SER A 136 14.88 -0.65 19.86
CA SER A 136 13.91 -0.73 18.76
C SER A 136 14.52 -0.20 17.46
N ARG A 137 14.47 -0.98 16.37
CA ARG A 137 14.95 -0.60 15.04
C ARG A 137 13.85 0.09 14.22
N PRO A 138 14.17 1.02 13.31
CA PRO A 138 13.20 1.58 12.40
C PRO A 138 12.58 0.49 11.51
N PHE A 139 11.26 0.56 11.31
CA PHE A 139 10.55 -0.31 10.40
C PHE A 139 10.86 0.07 8.95
N ILE A 140 11.57 -0.79 8.23
CA ILE A 140 11.93 -0.56 6.83
C ILE A 140 11.01 -1.36 5.92
N PHE A 141 10.41 -0.69 4.94
CA PHE A 141 9.78 -1.35 3.80
C PHE A 141 10.22 -0.70 2.50
N GLN A 142 10.66 -1.55 1.57
CA GLN A 142 11.40 -1.17 0.38
C GLN A 142 10.48 -1.24 -0.82
N GLU A 143 10.43 -0.18 -1.61
CA GLU A 143 9.71 -0.22 -2.86
C GLU A 143 10.51 -0.98 -3.92
N VAL A 144 10.10 -2.21 -4.19
CA VAL A 144 10.63 -3.02 -5.27
C VAL A 144 9.45 -3.52 -6.09
N ILE A 145 9.27 -2.96 -7.28
CA ILE A 145 8.24 -3.41 -8.22
C ILE A 145 8.68 -4.73 -8.85
N ASP A 146 8.32 -5.86 -8.27
CA ASP A 146 8.61 -7.18 -8.85
C ASP A 146 7.29 -7.88 -9.22
N LEU A 147 6.94 -7.85 -10.50
CA LEU A 147 5.80 -8.58 -11.07
C LEU A 147 6.21 -9.92 -11.71
N GLY A 148 7.49 -10.31 -11.62
CA GLY A 148 8.10 -11.41 -12.36
C GLY A 148 8.54 -11.00 -13.78
N GLY A 149 9.38 -11.84 -14.40
CA GLY A 149 9.88 -11.64 -15.77
C GLY A 149 11.10 -10.73 -15.90
N GLU A 150 11.47 -10.00 -14.85
CA GLU A 150 12.71 -9.21 -14.77
C GLU A 150 13.78 -9.93 -13.92
N PRO A 151 15.07 -9.63 -14.13
CA PRO A 151 16.16 -10.30 -13.41
C PRO A 151 16.32 -9.84 -11.96
N ILE A 152 15.88 -8.61 -11.62
CA ILE A 152 15.90 -8.11 -10.24
C ILE A 152 14.66 -8.64 -9.52
N THR A 153 14.87 -9.29 -8.38
CA THR A 153 13.79 -9.88 -7.59
C THR A 153 13.64 -9.21 -6.23
N ALA A 154 12.42 -9.20 -5.69
CA ALA A 154 12.16 -8.71 -4.34
C ALA A 154 12.98 -9.46 -3.27
N ALA A 155 13.30 -10.73 -3.52
CA ALA A 155 14.04 -11.61 -2.61
C ALA A 155 15.41 -11.03 -2.20
N GLU A 156 16.08 -10.31 -3.11
CA GLU A 156 17.37 -9.64 -2.87
C GLU A 156 17.33 -8.63 -1.71
N TYR A 157 16.15 -8.11 -1.38
CA TYR A 157 15.94 -7.03 -0.41
C TYR A 157 15.28 -7.51 0.89
N THR A 158 14.72 -8.71 0.92
CA THR A 158 13.97 -9.24 2.09
C THR A 158 14.83 -9.46 3.34
N GLY A 159 16.15 -9.55 3.19
CA GLY A 159 17.09 -9.60 4.31
C GLY A 159 17.32 -8.25 5.00
N LEU A 160 16.96 -7.14 4.36
CA LEU A 160 17.19 -5.77 4.84
C LEU A 160 15.96 -5.17 5.53
N GLY A 161 14.78 -5.69 5.21
CA GLY A 161 13.51 -5.18 5.67
C GLY A 161 12.36 -5.83 4.91
N ARG A 162 11.16 -5.27 5.05
CA ARG A 162 10.01 -5.68 4.23
C ARG A 162 10.13 -5.13 2.82
N VAL A 163 9.34 -5.67 1.91
CA VAL A 163 9.27 -5.26 0.51
C VAL A 163 7.80 -5.09 0.12
N THR A 164 7.51 -4.10 -0.72
CA THR A 164 6.18 -3.89 -1.31
C THR A 164 5.82 -5.05 -2.25
N GLU A 165 4.77 -5.80 -1.93
CA GLU A 165 4.30 -6.92 -2.76
C GLU A 165 3.31 -6.43 -3.82
N PHE A 166 3.81 -5.90 -4.94
CA PHE A 166 2.96 -5.34 -5.99
C PHE A 166 2.09 -6.39 -6.71
N LYS A 167 2.48 -7.67 -6.69
CA LYS A 167 1.63 -8.75 -7.20
C LYS A 167 0.32 -8.83 -6.43
N TYR A 168 0.30 -8.41 -5.16
CA TYR A 168 -0.88 -8.42 -4.32
C TYR A 168 -2.02 -7.60 -4.93
N GLY A 169 -1.80 -6.30 -5.15
CA GLY A 169 -2.80 -5.39 -5.70
C GLY A 169 -3.17 -5.75 -7.15
N ALA A 170 -2.18 -6.11 -7.96
CA ALA A 170 -2.39 -6.49 -9.36
C ALA A 170 -3.28 -7.74 -9.49
N LYS A 171 -2.93 -8.84 -8.79
CA LYS A 171 -3.70 -10.09 -8.83
C LYS A 171 -5.06 -9.96 -8.16
N LEU A 172 -5.15 -9.22 -7.05
CA LEU A 172 -6.44 -9.00 -6.42
C LEU A 172 -7.37 -8.18 -7.33
N GLY A 173 -6.81 -7.22 -8.06
CA GLY A 173 -7.55 -6.42 -9.04
C GLY A 173 -8.10 -7.26 -10.19
N THR A 174 -7.28 -8.12 -10.81
CA THR A 174 -7.76 -9.02 -11.87
C THR A 174 -8.85 -9.97 -11.39
N VAL A 175 -8.70 -10.53 -10.18
CA VAL A 175 -9.72 -11.37 -9.53
C VAL A 175 -11.00 -10.59 -9.25
N MET A 176 -10.93 -9.39 -8.66
CA MET A 176 -12.10 -8.57 -8.34
C MET A 176 -12.86 -8.12 -9.60
N ARG A 177 -12.14 -7.81 -10.67
CA ARG A 177 -12.71 -7.44 -11.97
C ARG A 177 -13.15 -8.65 -12.81
N LYS A 178 -12.96 -9.89 -12.32
CA LYS A 178 -13.28 -11.14 -13.01
C LYS A 178 -12.57 -11.26 -14.39
N TRP A 179 -11.39 -10.67 -14.51
CA TRP A 179 -10.63 -10.64 -15.77
C TRP A 179 -10.03 -12.02 -16.07
N ASN A 180 -9.95 -12.36 -17.36
CA ASN A 180 -9.36 -13.61 -17.84
C ASN A 180 -9.92 -14.88 -17.17
N GLY A 181 -11.16 -14.84 -16.70
CA GLY A 181 -11.81 -15.96 -16.02
C GLY A 181 -11.30 -16.21 -14.58
N GLU A 182 -10.54 -15.28 -13.99
CA GLU A 182 -10.18 -15.32 -12.58
C GLU A 182 -11.43 -15.11 -11.70
N LYS A 183 -11.47 -15.78 -10.54
CA LYS A 183 -12.63 -15.79 -9.64
C LYS A 183 -12.21 -15.73 -8.18
N LEU A 184 -13.10 -15.26 -7.29
CA LEU A 184 -12.82 -15.23 -5.85
C LEU A 184 -12.54 -16.62 -5.27
N SER A 185 -13.16 -17.70 -5.80
CA SER A 185 -12.92 -19.08 -5.35
C SER A 185 -11.44 -19.50 -5.44
N TYR A 186 -10.65 -18.87 -6.31
CA TYR A 186 -9.23 -19.19 -6.45
C TYR A 186 -8.39 -18.66 -5.27
N LEU A 187 -8.93 -17.75 -4.45
CA LEU A 187 -8.21 -17.12 -3.33
C LEU A 187 -8.07 -18.03 -2.10
N LYS A 188 -8.48 -19.30 -2.16
CA LYS A 188 -8.34 -20.27 -1.06
C LYS A 188 -6.90 -20.42 -0.56
N ASN A 189 -5.92 -20.29 -1.45
CA ASN A 189 -4.49 -20.36 -1.16
C ASN A 189 -3.77 -19.01 -1.33
N TRP A 190 -4.49 -17.89 -1.17
CA TRP A 190 -3.96 -16.53 -1.33
C TRP A 190 -2.72 -16.24 -0.47
N GLY A 191 -1.76 -15.50 -1.03
CA GLY A 191 -0.44 -15.26 -0.43
C GLY A 191 0.67 -16.00 -1.19
N GLU A 192 1.55 -16.71 -0.48
CA GLU A 192 2.70 -17.42 -1.07
C GLU A 192 2.30 -18.43 -2.16
N GLY A 193 1.13 -19.06 -2.04
CA GLY A 193 0.58 -19.96 -3.06
C GLY A 193 0.28 -19.30 -4.41
N TRP A 194 0.29 -17.97 -4.46
CA TRP A 194 0.14 -17.15 -5.67
C TRP A 194 1.47 -16.61 -6.20
N GLY A 195 2.60 -17.14 -5.73
CA GLY A 195 3.95 -16.69 -6.14
C GLY A 195 4.35 -15.34 -5.53
N MET A 196 3.73 -14.98 -4.42
CA MET A 196 4.09 -13.84 -3.58
C MET A 196 5.18 -14.23 -2.59
N MET A 197 5.89 -13.23 -2.05
CA MET A 197 6.92 -13.43 -1.04
C MET A 197 6.37 -13.96 0.29
N ALA A 198 7.27 -14.34 1.21
CA ALA A 198 6.85 -14.75 2.54
C ALA A 198 6.07 -13.63 3.26
N SER A 199 5.00 -14.00 3.97
CA SER A 199 4.08 -13.05 4.63
C SER A 199 4.81 -12.10 5.61
N ASP A 200 5.85 -12.58 6.29
CA ASP A 200 6.65 -11.79 7.23
C ASP A 200 7.61 -10.80 6.52
N LYS A 201 7.74 -10.87 5.20
CA LYS A 201 8.50 -9.93 4.36
C LYS A 201 7.60 -8.95 3.61
N ALA A 202 6.31 -9.26 3.45
CA ALA A 202 5.41 -8.45 2.63
C ALA A 202 4.86 -7.21 3.35
N LEU A 203 4.87 -6.08 2.63
CA LEU A 203 3.95 -4.96 2.83
C LEU A 203 2.97 -4.96 1.66
N VAL A 204 1.67 -5.08 1.96
CA VAL A 204 0.60 -5.25 0.97
C VAL A 204 -0.35 -4.07 0.95
N PHE A 205 -0.93 -3.82 -0.21
CA PHE A 205 -1.92 -2.77 -0.46
C PHE A 205 -2.74 -3.16 -1.70
N VAL A 206 -3.95 -2.62 -1.81
CA VAL A 206 -4.78 -2.75 -3.01
C VAL A 206 -4.26 -1.82 -4.11
N ASP A 207 -4.00 -0.57 -3.74
CA ASP A 207 -3.44 0.49 -4.57
C ASP A 207 -2.38 1.30 -3.79
N ASN A 208 -1.50 1.99 -4.52
CA ASN A 208 -0.61 3.02 -4.00
C ASN A 208 -0.82 4.32 -4.78
N HIS A 209 -0.05 5.36 -4.43
CA HIS A 209 -0.18 6.67 -5.06
C HIS A 209 0.18 6.69 -6.55
N ASP A 210 1.09 5.83 -7.02
CA ASP A 210 1.43 5.75 -8.45
C ASP A 210 0.40 4.94 -9.23
N ASN A 211 0.15 3.71 -8.81
CA ASN A 211 -0.64 2.78 -9.62
C ASN A 211 -2.14 3.09 -9.63
N GLN A 212 -2.64 3.89 -8.67
CA GLN A 212 -4.02 4.40 -8.72
C GLN A 212 -4.26 5.40 -9.86
N ARG A 213 -3.19 5.87 -10.52
CA ARG A 213 -3.22 6.74 -11.70
C ARG A 213 -3.00 6.01 -13.02
N GLY A 214 -2.73 4.70 -12.96
CA GLY A 214 -2.64 3.83 -14.14
C GLY A 214 -1.25 3.65 -14.76
N HIS A 215 -0.23 4.42 -14.34
CA HIS A 215 1.15 4.31 -14.85
C HIS A 215 2.11 3.53 -13.94
N GLY A 216 1.60 2.90 -12.88
CA GLY A 216 2.37 2.04 -11.97
C GLY A 216 2.15 0.53 -12.18
N ALA A 217 2.79 -0.27 -11.33
CA ALA A 217 2.68 -1.73 -11.36
C ALA A 217 1.23 -2.22 -11.23
N GLY A 218 0.82 -3.10 -12.16
CA GLY A 218 -0.54 -3.66 -12.25
C GLY A 218 -1.45 -2.97 -13.28
N GLY A 219 -1.11 -1.75 -13.73
CA GLY A 219 -1.85 -1.03 -14.76
C GLY A 219 -3.36 -0.93 -14.46
N ALA A 220 -4.19 -1.14 -15.49
CA ALA A 220 -5.65 -1.02 -15.38
C ALA A 220 -6.33 -2.05 -14.45
N SER A 221 -5.62 -3.10 -14.02
CA SER A 221 -6.20 -4.07 -13.08
C SER A 221 -6.42 -3.49 -11.69
N ILE A 222 -5.58 -2.51 -11.29
CA ILE A 222 -5.62 -1.91 -9.97
C ILE A 222 -7.01 -1.31 -9.70
N VAL A 223 -7.55 -1.64 -8.54
CA VAL A 223 -8.85 -1.15 -8.07
C VAL A 223 -8.59 0.04 -7.16
N THR A 224 -9.29 1.14 -7.37
CA THR A 224 -9.06 2.41 -6.65
C THR A 224 -10.36 2.95 -6.06
N PHE A 225 -10.33 4.06 -5.33
CA PHE A 225 -11.54 4.73 -4.85
C PHE A 225 -12.52 5.13 -5.97
N TRP A 226 -12.06 5.27 -7.22
CA TRP A 226 -12.94 5.48 -8.37
C TRP A 226 -13.85 4.28 -8.67
N ASP A 227 -13.42 3.07 -8.27
CA ASP A 227 -14.16 1.81 -8.35
C ASP A 227 -14.78 1.46 -6.97
N ALA A 228 -15.34 2.45 -6.26
CA ALA A 228 -15.63 2.39 -4.81
C ALA A 228 -16.25 1.09 -4.30
N ARG A 229 -17.21 0.50 -5.03
CA ARG A 229 -17.85 -0.77 -4.66
C ARG A 229 -16.89 -1.96 -4.67
N LEU A 230 -16.12 -2.12 -5.76
CA LEU A 230 -15.09 -3.15 -5.85
C LEU A 230 -13.95 -2.88 -4.88
N TYR A 231 -13.58 -1.61 -4.71
CA TYR A 231 -12.50 -1.19 -3.82
C TYR A 231 -12.76 -1.55 -2.36
N LYS A 232 -13.97 -1.27 -1.86
CA LYS A 232 -14.40 -1.65 -0.51
C LYS A 232 -14.28 -3.16 -0.28
N MET A 233 -14.66 -3.99 -1.27
CA MET A 233 -14.49 -5.45 -1.19
C MET A 233 -13.02 -5.88 -1.18
N ALA A 234 -12.20 -5.32 -2.08
CA ALA A 234 -10.77 -5.63 -2.17
C ALA A 234 -10.03 -5.30 -0.87
N VAL A 235 -10.29 -4.11 -0.31
CA VAL A 235 -9.70 -3.66 0.95
C VAL A 235 -10.21 -4.52 2.13
N ALA A 236 -11.50 -4.87 2.16
CA ALA A 236 -12.04 -5.75 3.19
C ALA A 236 -11.40 -7.15 3.15
N LEU A 237 -11.22 -7.74 1.97
CA LEU A 237 -10.53 -9.02 1.80
C LEU A 237 -9.08 -8.92 2.29
N MET A 238 -8.37 -7.86 1.91
CA MET A 238 -6.99 -7.60 2.38
C MET A 238 -6.91 -7.49 3.90
N LEU A 239 -7.82 -6.75 4.52
CA LEU A 239 -7.80 -6.54 5.97
C LEU A 239 -8.23 -7.80 6.75
N ALA A 240 -9.13 -8.61 6.19
CA ALA A 240 -9.56 -9.87 6.79
C ALA A 240 -8.52 -11.00 6.67
N HIS A 241 -7.80 -11.09 5.55
CA HIS A 241 -6.81 -12.15 5.27
C HIS A 241 -5.52 -11.97 6.09
N PRO A 242 -4.88 -13.02 6.65
CA PRO A 242 -3.71 -12.86 7.53
C PRO A 242 -2.40 -12.43 6.82
N TYR A 243 -2.33 -12.56 5.50
CA TYR A 243 -1.09 -12.32 4.74
C TYR A 243 -0.62 -10.85 4.81
N GLY A 244 0.68 -10.65 5.08
CA GLY A 244 1.37 -9.38 4.99
C GLY A 244 1.02 -8.35 6.07
N VAL A 245 1.81 -7.28 6.10
CA VAL A 245 1.45 -6.03 6.80
C VAL A 245 0.62 -5.18 5.83
N THR A 246 -0.56 -4.73 6.25
CA THR A 246 -1.51 -4.03 5.38
C THR A 246 -1.33 -2.53 5.44
N ARG A 247 -1.23 -1.88 4.28
CA ARG A 247 -1.31 -0.42 4.13
C ARG A 247 -2.63 -0.07 3.43
N VAL A 248 -3.39 0.83 4.05
CA VAL A 248 -4.62 1.40 3.47
C VAL A 248 -4.26 2.73 2.80
N MET A 249 -4.69 2.93 1.57
CA MET A 249 -4.51 4.20 0.86
C MET A 249 -5.51 5.25 1.36
N SER A 250 -5.13 6.51 1.28
CA SER A 250 -6.04 7.64 1.48
C SER A 250 -5.69 8.73 0.48
N SER A 251 -6.63 9.09 -0.37
CA SER A 251 -6.39 9.83 -1.60
C SER A 251 -7.05 11.21 -1.59
N PHE A 252 -6.83 11.93 -2.68
CA PHE A 252 -7.59 13.10 -3.08
C PHE A 252 -8.17 12.88 -4.48
N ARG A 253 -9.23 13.61 -4.82
CA ARG A 253 -9.79 13.66 -6.17
C ARG A 253 -9.01 14.65 -7.02
N TRP A 254 -8.83 14.28 -8.27
CA TRP A 254 -8.36 15.15 -9.34
C TRP A 254 -9.33 15.06 -10.52
N ASP A 255 -9.20 15.95 -11.49
CA ASP A 255 -10.03 15.95 -12.69
C ASP A 255 -9.59 14.86 -13.67
N ARG A 256 -9.88 13.60 -13.33
CA ARG A 256 -9.43 12.43 -14.10
C ARG A 256 -10.02 12.46 -15.51
N ASN A 257 -9.16 12.43 -16.53
CA ASN A 257 -9.55 12.51 -17.94
C ASN A 257 -8.91 11.39 -18.76
N ILE A 258 -9.65 10.29 -18.95
CA ILE A 258 -9.15 9.13 -19.68
C ILE A 258 -9.32 9.33 -21.20
N VAL A 259 -8.20 9.46 -21.90
CA VAL A 259 -8.13 9.50 -23.37
C VAL A 259 -7.27 8.34 -23.85
N ASN A 260 -7.82 7.50 -24.74
CA ASN A 260 -7.13 6.31 -25.27
C ASN A 260 -6.56 5.38 -24.18
N GLY A 261 -7.25 5.26 -23.05
CA GLY A 261 -6.85 4.39 -21.94
C GLY A 261 -5.81 4.98 -20.99
N GLN A 262 -5.39 6.23 -21.19
CA GLN A 262 -4.47 6.94 -20.31
C GLN A 262 -5.14 8.18 -19.71
N ASP A 263 -4.93 8.41 -18.42
CA ASP A 263 -5.33 9.66 -17.77
C ASP A 263 -4.41 10.80 -18.20
N GLN A 264 -4.96 11.82 -18.87
CA GLN A 264 -4.20 13.00 -19.29
C GLN A 264 -3.90 13.95 -18.14
N ASN A 265 -4.53 13.73 -16.98
CA ASN A 265 -4.44 14.58 -15.79
C ASN A 265 -3.84 13.83 -14.58
N ASP A 266 -3.10 12.74 -14.81
CA ASP A 266 -2.45 11.94 -13.76
C ASP A 266 -1.38 12.71 -12.95
N TRP A 267 -0.82 13.76 -13.55
CA TRP A 267 0.17 14.67 -12.96
C TRP A 267 -0.39 15.63 -11.90
N MET A 268 -1.72 15.73 -11.76
CA MET A 268 -2.33 16.70 -10.85
C MET A 268 -1.95 16.44 -9.39
N GLY A 269 -1.47 17.50 -8.73
CA GLY A 269 -1.14 17.52 -7.31
C GLY A 269 -2.37 17.54 -6.38
N PRO A 270 -2.15 17.58 -5.05
CA PRO A 270 -3.23 17.58 -4.07
C PRO A 270 -4.11 18.83 -4.19
N PRO A 271 -5.32 18.84 -3.57
CA PRO A 271 -6.13 20.04 -3.44
C PRO A 271 -5.29 21.19 -2.86
N SER A 272 -5.14 22.25 -3.65
CA SER A 272 -4.21 23.35 -3.35
C SER A 272 -4.85 24.71 -3.60
N TYR A 273 -4.31 25.74 -2.95
CA TYR A 273 -4.61 27.13 -3.27
C TYR A 273 -3.85 27.57 -4.53
N GLY A 274 -4.18 28.75 -5.07
CA GLY A 274 -3.56 29.26 -6.30
C GLY A 274 -2.06 29.53 -6.19
N ASP A 275 -1.52 29.62 -4.97
CA ASP A 275 -0.08 29.77 -4.68
C ASP A 275 0.67 28.43 -4.54
N GLY A 276 -0.02 27.30 -4.74
CA GLY A 276 0.54 25.96 -4.64
C GLY A 276 0.57 25.36 -3.23
N THR A 277 0.13 26.10 -2.20
CA THR A 277 0.03 25.52 -0.84
C THR A 277 -1.13 24.53 -0.74
N THR A 278 -0.91 23.41 -0.06
CA THR A 278 -1.92 22.35 0.08
C THR A 278 -3.04 22.77 1.03
N LYS A 279 -4.30 22.52 0.63
CA LYS A 279 -5.49 22.83 1.44
C LYS A 279 -5.56 21.95 2.70
N PRO A 280 -6.18 22.43 3.79
CA PRO A 280 -6.49 21.59 4.95
C PRO A 280 -7.48 20.48 4.57
N VAL A 281 -7.67 19.52 5.48
CA VAL A 281 -8.66 18.43 5.34
C VAL A 281 -9.85 18.73 6.24
N PRO A 282 -10.93 19.38 5.75
CA PRO A 282 -12.13 19.61 6.57
C PRO A 282 -12.86 18.28 6.81
N ILE A 283 -13.39 18.12 8.02
CA ILE A 283 -14.21 16.96 8.40
C ILE A 283 -15.68 17.37 8.42
N ASN A 284 -16.48 16.67 7.62
CA ASN A 284 -17.91 16.89 7.52
C ASN A 284 -18.64 16.25 8.71
N ALA A 285 -19.91 16.63 8.94
CA ALA A 285 -20.73 16.12 10.05
C ALA A 285 -20.93 14.60 10.03
N ASP A 286 -20.91 13.98 8.85
CA ASP A 286 -20.98 12.54 8.63
C ASP A 286 -19.62 11.82 8.76
N SER A 287 -18.58 12.53 9.22
CA SER A 287 -17.19 12.09 9.34
C SER A 287 -16.45 11.86 8.01
N THR A 288 -17.04 12.17 6.86
CA THR A 288 -16.32 12.24 5.57
C THR A 288 -15.40 13.47 5.52
N CYS A 289 -14.57 13.56 4.48
CA CYS A 289 -13.74 14.74 4.26
C CYS A 289 -14.29 15.62 3.13
N GLY A 290 -14.08 16.93 3.23
CA GLY A 290 -14.39 17.90 2.18
C GLY A 290 -13.17 18.26 1.32
N ASP A 291 -13.31 19.32 0.52
CA ASP A 291 -12.24 19.92 -0.31
C ASP A 291 -11.48 18.96 -1.23
N GLY A 292 -12.18 17.96 -1.76
CA GLY A 292 -11.62 16.99 -2.71
C GLY A 292 -10.85 15.85 -2.06
N TRP A 293 -10.61 15.88 -0.74
CA TRP A 293 -10.03 14.74 -0.03
C TRP A 293 -11.00 13.55 -0.02
N VAL A 294 -10.52 12.36 -0.39
CA VAL A 294 -11.37 11.16 -0.51
C VAL A 294 -11.57 10.50 0.85
N CYS A 295 -10.49 10.41 1.64
CA CYS A 295 -10.48 9.83 2.97
C CYS A 295 -11.09 8.42 3.05
N GLU A 296 -10.62 7.50 2.20
CA GLU A 296 -11.02 6.08 2.19
C GLU A 296 -10.88 5.44 3.57
N HIS A 297 -9.84 5.83 4.33
CA HIS A 297 -9.61 5.39 5.70
C HIS A 297 -10.75 5.76 6.69
N ARG A 298 -11.65 6.68 6.34
CA ARG A 298 -12.84 7.06 7.12
C ARG A 298 -14.12 6.39 6.65
N TRP A 299 -14.13 5.77 5.48
CA TRP A 299 -15.30 5.03 5.01
C TRP A 299 -15.58 3.91 5.99
N ARG A 300 -16.83 3.80 6.45
CA ARG A 300 -17.25 2.87 7.51
C ARG A 300 -16.74 1.45 7.23
N GLN A 301 -16.92 1.00 5.98
CA GLN A 301 -16.55 -0.32 5.50
C GLN A 301 -15.04 -0.58 5.63
N ILE A 302 -14.19 0.42 5.36
CA ILE A 302 -12.73 0.30 5.45
C ILE A 302 -12.27 0.45 6.91
N ARG A 303 -12.72 1.50 7.60
CA ARG A 303 -12.38 1.75 9.01
C ARG A 303 -12.75 0.57 9.90
N ASN A 304 -13.95 0.02 9.74
CA ASN A 304 -14.40 -1.12 10.52
C ASN A 304 -13.63 -2.40 10.16
N MET A 305 -13.14 -2.54 8.93
CA MET A 305 -12.26 -3.66 8.58
C MET A 305 -10.83 -3.49 9.11
N VAL A 306 -10.35 -2.27 9.33
CA VAL A 306 -9.11 -2.02 10.10
C VAL A 306 -9.31 -2.49 11.54
N ILE A 307 -10.46 -2.18 12.14
CA ILE A 307 -10.84 -2.68 13.47
C ILE A 307 -10.96 -4.21 13.46
N PHE A 308 -11.62 -4.79 12.46
CA PHE A 308 -11.73 -6.25 12.29
C PHE A 308 -10.34 -6.90 12.33
N ARG A 309 -9.37 -6.37 11.56
CA ARG A 309 -7.99 -6.89 11.54
C ARG A 309 -7.35 -6.87 12.94
N ASN A 310 -7.57 -5.81 13.70
CA ASN A 310 -7.09 -5.73 15.09
C ASN A 310 -7.77 -6.76 15.99
N VAL A 311 -9.10 -6.92 15.90
CA VAL A 311 -9.89 -7.83 16.74
C VAL A 311 -9.52 -9.29 16.51
N VAL A 312 -9.24 -9.66 15.25
CA VAL A 312 -8.84 -11.03 14.90
C VAL A 312 -7.34 -11.29 15.12
N GLY A 313 -6.51 -10.24 15.10
CA GLY A 313 -5.08 -10.32 15.41
C GLY A 313 -4.37 -11.47 14.70
N GLY A 314 -3.66 -12.31 15.48
CA GLY A 314 -2.94 -13.49 15.01
C GLY A 314 -3.80 -14.74 14.76
N ALA A 315 -5.13 -14.66 14.81
CA ALA A 315 -5.99 -15.83 14.60
C ALA A 315 -5.78 -16.46 13.22
N VAL A 316 -5.79 -17.79 13.15
CA VAL A 316 -5.51 -18.53 11.91
C VAL A 316 -6.60 -18.34 10.85
N PHE A 317 -6.23 -18.38 9.57
CA PHE A 317 -7.19 -18.50 8.48
C PHE A 317 -7.91 -19.85 8.58
N ALA A 318 -9.24 -19.84 8.58
CA ALA A 318 -10.06 -21.02 8.84
C ALA A 318 -11.40 -20.94 8.10
N ASN A 319 -12.16 -22.05 8.11
CA ASN A 319 -13.56 -22.09 7.65
C ASN A 319 -13.78 -21.51 6.24
N TRP A 320 -12.84 -21.76 5.33
CA TRP A 320 -13.00 -21.37 3.93
C TRP A 320 -14.21 -22.08 3.32
N TRP A 321 -15.06 -21.30 2.66
CA TRP A 321 -16.16 -21.77 1.83
C TRP A 321 -16.14 -20.99 0.52
N ASP A 322 -16.45 -21.67 -0.58
CA ASP A 322 -16.67 -21.05 -1.87
C ASP A 322 -17.74 -21.83 -2.65
N ASN A 323 -18.38 -21.17 -3.62
CA ASN A 323 -19.35 -21.80 -4.52
C ASN A 323 -18.73 -22.26 -5.85
N GLY A 324 -17.39 -22.33 -5.97
CA GLY A 324 -16.68 -22.53 -7.23
C GLY A 324 -16.65 -21.31 -8.17
N SER A 325 -17.27 -20.19 -7.78
CA SER A 325 -17.34 -18.93 -8.54
C SER A 325 -16.89 -17.73 -7.70
N ASN A 326 -17.71 -16.68 -7.54
CA ASN A 326 -17.35 -15.43 -6.87
C ASN A 326 -18.12 -15.20 -5.57
N GLN A 327 -18.65 -16.26 -4.96
CA GLN A 327 -19.14 -16.23 -3.59
C GLN A 327 -18.15 -16.99 -2.71
N ILE A 328 -17.57 -16.29 -1.74
CA ILE A 328 -16.61 -16.86 -0.80
C ILE A 328 -16.91 -16.44 0.63
N ALA A 329 -16.43 -17.22 1.59
CA ALA A 329 -16.41 -16.86 2.98
C ALA A 329 -15.20 -17.49 3.68
N PHE A 330 -14.72 -16.85 4.74
CA PHE A 330 -13.72 -17.44 5.62
C PHE A 330 -13.72 -16.81 7.01
N GLY A 331 -13.19 -17.57 7.96
CA GLY A 331 -12.99 -17.17 9.34
C GLY A 331 -11.54 -16.83 9.67
N ARG A 332 -11.40 -16.12 10.79
CA ARG A 332 -10.13 -15.90 11.49
C ARG A 332 -10.26 -16.49 12.88
N GLY A 333 -9.90 -17.77 13.00
CA GLY A 333 -10.16 -18.60 14.18
C GLY A 333 -11.62 -18.50 14.63
N ASN A 334 -11.82 -18.23 15.93
CA ASN A 334 -13.13 -17.97 16.53
C ASN A 334 -13.36 -16.47 16.80
N ARG A 335 -12.63 -15.58 16.10
CA ARG A 335 -12.61 -14.14 16.38
C ARG A 335 -13.30 -13.30 15.31
N GLY A 336 -13.36 -13.75 14.06
CA GLY A 336 -14.06 -13.03 12.99
C GLY A 336 -14.42 -13.92 11.82
N PHE A 337 -15.40 -13.47 11.04
CA PHE A 337 -15.89 -14.15 9.85
C PHE A 337 -16.33 -13.11 8.80
N ILE A 338 -15.98 -13.35 7.54
CA ILE A 338 -16.35 -12.50 6.40
C ILE A 338 -16.99 -13.34 5.30
N VAL A 339 -17.98 -12.78 4.62
CA VAL A 339 -18.68 -13.36 3.46
C VAL A 339 -18.69 -12.32 2.34
N ILE A 340 -18.36 -12.70 1.12
CA ILE A 340 -18.29 -11.82 -0.05
C ILE A 340 -19.08 -12.43 -1.19
N ASN A 341 -19.93 -11.64 -1.85
CA ASN A 341 -20.65 -11.99 -3.07
C ASN A 341 -20.25 -11.04 -4.21
N ASN A 342 -19.44 -11.53 -5.15
CA ASN A 342 -19.09 -10.83 -6.39
C ASN A 342 -19.60 -11.58 -7.64
N ASP A 343 -20.52 -12.54 -7.45
CA ASP A 343 -21.29 -13.14 -8.53
C ASP A 343 -22.47 -12.24 -8.92
N ASP A 344 -23.06 -12.51 -10.08
CA ASP A 344 -24.18 -11.73 -10.63
C ASP A 344 -25.55 -12.25 -10.15
N TRP A 345 -25.57 -13.02 -9.05
CA TRP A 345 -26.76 -13.53 -8.38
C TRP A 345 -26.62 -13.49 -6.85
N THR A 346 -27.73 -13.70 -6.14
CA THR A 346 -27.78 -13.64 -4.67
C THR A 346 -27.04 -14.82 -4.03
N LEU A 347 -26.23 -14.54 -3.01
CA LEU A 347 -25.72 -15.54 -2.08
C LEU A 347 -26.81 -15.83 -1.04
N ASP A 348 -27.16 -17.09 -0.86
CA ASP A 348 -28.20 -17.55 0.07
C ASP A 348 -27.74 -18.88 0.69
N ALA A 349 -27.05 -18.82 1.83
CA ALA A 349 -26.35 -19.97 2.40
C ALA A 349 -26.23 -19.94 3.93
N THR A 350 -26.21 -21.12 4.55
CA THR A 350 -25.83 -21.30 5.97
C THR A 350 -24.38 -21.77 6.05
N LEU A 351 -23.53 -20.98 6.72
CA LEU A 351 -22.08 -21.15 6.72
C LEU A 351 -21.55 -21.40 8.13
N ALA A 352 -20.55 -22.28 8.25
CA ALA A 352 -19.84 -22.52 9.51
C ALA A 352 -18.88 -21.36 9.78
N THR A 353 -19.22 -20.51 10.75
CA THR A 353 -18.44 -19.30 11.05
C THR A 353 -17.23 -19.59 11.93
N GLY A 354 -17.34 -20.57 12.82
CA GLY A 354 -16.39 -20.82 13.91
C GLY A 354 -16.52 -19.85 15.09
N LEU A 355 -17.47 -18.92 15.04
CA LEU A 355 -17.73 -17.98 16.13
C LEU A 355 -18.61 -18.62 17.22
N PRO A 356 -18.52 -18.14 18.47
CA PRO A 356 -19.46 -18.53 19.52
C PRO A 356 -20.89 -18.09 19.21
N GLY A 357 -21.87 -18.87 19.66
CA GLY A 357 -23.28 -18.55 19.47
C GLY A 357 -23.69 -17.18 20.04
N GLY A 358 -24.58 -16.49 19.34
CA GLY A 358 -25.10 -15.17 19.69
C GLY A 358 -25.37 -14.27 18.48
N THR A 359 -25.84 -13.05 18.74
CA THR A 359 -26.15 -12.06 17.69
C THR A 359 -24.95 -11.16 17.45
N TYR A 360 -24.60 -10.94 16.19
CA TYR A 360 -23.48 -10.09 15.77
C TYR A 360 -23.96 -9.00 14.84
N CYS A 361 -23.41 -7.80 15.00
CA CYS A 361 -23.63 -6.68 14.09
C CYS A 361 -22.70 -6.77 12.89
N ASP A 362 -23.26 -6.64 11.69
CA ASP A 362 -22.50 -6.47 10.47
C ASP A 362 -21.79 -5.12 10.48
N VAL A 363 -20.47 -5.15 10.44
CA VAL A 363 -19.66 -3.95 10.48
C VAL A 363 -19.48 -3.29 9.11
N ILE A 364 -20.06 -3.87 8.05
CA ILE A 364 -20.05 -3.30 6.70
C ILE A 364 -21.27 -2.41 6.48
N SER A 365 -22.48 -2.94 6.68
CA SER A 365 -23.72 -2.14 6.56
C SER A 365 -23.95 -1.19 7.75
N GLY A 366 -23.30 -1.42 8.89
CA GLY A 366 -23.44 -0.57 10.07
C GLY A 366 -22.32 -0.78 11.09
N GLN A 367 -22.67 -0.69 12.37
CA GLN A 367 -21.77 -0.92 13.50
C GLN A 367 -22.56 -1.28 14.77
N LYS A 368 -21.87 -1.76 15.80
CA LYS A 368 -22.44 -1.92 17.14
C LYS A 368 -22.44 -0.55 17.85
N GLU A 369 -23.60 -0.12 18.35
CA GLU A 369 -23.76 1.07 19.18
C GLU A 369 -24.48 0.70 20.48
N GLY A 370 -23.74 0.63 21.59
CA GLY A 370 -24.28 0.09 22.83
C GLY A 370 -24.72 -1.37 22.64
N GLY A 371 -25.99 -1.66 22.96
CA GLY A 371 -26.59 -2.99 22.83
C GLY A 371 -27.34 -3.27 21.52
N ARG A 372 -27.14 -2.47 20.47
CA ARG A 372 -27.86 -2.61 19.19
C ARG A 372 -26.94 -2.53 17.97
N CYS A 373 -27.38 -3.09 16.86
CA CYS A 373 -26.76 -2.94 15.55
C CYS A 373 -27.44 -1.81 14.78
N THR A 374 -26.66 -0.94 14.13
CA THR A 374 -27.19 0.12 13.26
C THR A 374 -27.47 -0.35 11.83
N GLY A 375 -26.82 -1.44 11.43
CA GLY A 375 -27.01 -2.09 10.14
C GLY A 375 -27.62 -3.48 10.30
N LYS A 376 -27.25 -4.38 9.39
CA LYS A 376 -27.67 -5.79 9.45
C LYS A 376 -27.10 -6.48 10.70
N GLN A 377 -27.77 -7.56 11.09
CA GLN A 377 -27.30 -8.45 12.15
C GLN A 377 -27.43 -9.89 11.69
N VAL A 378 -26.69 -10.78 12.32
CA VAL A 378 -26.78 -12.22 12.10
C VAL A 378 -26.69 -12.98 13.41
N THR A 379 -27.46 -14.06 13.52
CA THR A 379 -27.43 -14.96 14.67
C THR A 379 -26.56 -16.17 14.33
N VAL A 380 -25.52 -16.37 15.12
CA VAL A 380 -24.71 -17.59 15.11
C VAL A 380 -25.34 -18.59 16.07
N GLY A 381 -25.66 -19.78 15.58
CA GLY A 381 -26.20 -20.89 16.37
C GLY A 381 -25.19 -21.47 17.35
N SER A 382 -25.64 -22.35 18.24
CA SER A 382 -24.76 -23.09 19.16
C SER A 382 -23.80 -24.05 18.43
N ASP A 383 -24.12 -24.42 17.20
CA ASP A 383 -23.28 -25.20 16.28
C ASP A 383 -22.25 -24.34 15.51
N GLY A 384 -22.18 -23.03 15.79
CA GLY A 384 -21.27 -22.10 15.15
C GLY A 384 -21.66 -21.71 13.72
N LYS A 385 -22.85 -22.10 13.24
CA LYS A 385 -23.35 -21.75 11.90
C LYS A 385 -24.21 -20.49 11.92
N ALA A 386 -24.22 -19.78 10.79
CA ALA A 386 -25.05 -18.61 10.58
C ALA A 386 -25.58 -18.55 9.15
N TYR A 387 -26.80 -18.03 8.99
CA TYR A 387 -27.43 -17.84 7.70
C TYR A 387 -27.09 -16.46 7.11
N PHE A 388 -26.66 -16.43 5.85
CA PHE A 388 -26.34 -15.21 5.12
C PHE A 388 -27.14 -15.16 3.82
N LYS A 389 -27.77 -14.01 3.59
CA LYS A 389 -28.40 -13.65 2.31
C LYS A 389 -27.87 -12.30 1.84
N ILE A 390 -27.10 -12.29 0.76
CA ILE A 390 -26.42 -11.11 0.24
C ILE A 390 -26.76 -10.97 -1.25
N SER A 391 -27.58 -9.98 -1.59
CA SER A 391 -27.93 -9.74 -2.99
C SER A 391 -26.75 -9.12 -3.75
N ASN A 392 -26.58 -9.49 -5.02
CA ASN A 392 -25.58 -8.88 -5.90
C ASN A 392 -25.87 -7.41 -6.22
N SER A 393 -27.06 -6.90 -5.88
CA SER A 393 -27.45 -5.49 -6.02
C SER A 393 -27.23 -4.64 -4.76
N GLU A 394 -26.73 -5.21 -3.67
CA GLU A 394 -26.44 -4.45 -2.45
C GLU A 394 -25.34 -3.40 -2.68
N GLU A 395 -25.40 -2.29 -1.93
CA GLU A 395 -24.38 -1.24 -1.96
C GLU A 395 -22.99 -1.84 -1.73
N ASP A 396 -22.89 -2.71 -0.72
CA ASP A 396 -21.71 -3.47 -0.34
C ASP A 396 -22.10 -4.95 -0.27
N PRO A 397 -21.81 -5.76 -1.31
CA PRO A 397 -22.26 -7.14 -1.37
C PRO A 397 -21.32 -8.06 -0.57
N PHE A 398 -21.00 -7.66 0.65
CA PHE A 398 -20.18 -8.41 1.58
C PHE A 398 -20.56 -8.07 3.02
N PHE A 399 -20.25 -8.98 3.93
CA PHE A 399 -20.72 -8.98 5.30
C PHE A 399 -19.56 -9.38 6.21
N ALA A 400 -19.35 -8.67 7.32
CA ALA A 400 -18.26 -8.99 8.24
C ALA A 400 -18.71 -8.86 9.70
N ILE A 401 -18.35 -9.86 10.50
CA ILE A 401 -18.64 -9.92 11.94
C ILE A 401 -17.41 -10.37 12.71
N HIS A 402 -17.27 -9.89 13.94
CA HIS A 402 -16.15 -10.24 14.81
C HIS A 402 -16.55 -10.26 16.28
N ALA A 403 -15.68 -10.77 17.14
CA ALA A 403 -15.93 -10.93 18.58
C ALA A 403 -16.47 -9.65 19.22
N ASP A 404 -15.89 -8.49 18.88
CA ASP A 404 -16.27 -7.20 19.47
C ASP A 404 -17.54 -6.58 18.82
N SER A 405 -18.07 -7.17 17.74
CA SER A 405 -19.36 -6.77 17.14
C SER A 405 -20.54 -7.61 17.64
N LYS A 406 -20.29 -8.61 18.50
CA LYS A 406 -21.32 -9.40 19.18
C LYS A 406 -22.11 -8.52 20.16
N LEU A 407 -23.43 -8.66 20.20
CA LEU A 407 -24.30 -7.98 21.18
C LEU A 407 -24.14 -8.55 22.58
#